data_AF-A0A1J4YIP1-F1
#
_entry.id   AF-A0A1J4YIP1-F1
#
_cell.length_a   1.000
_cell.length_b   1.000
_cell.length_c   1.000
_cell.angle_alpha   90.00
_cell.angle_beta   90.00
_cell.angle_gamma   90.00
#
_symmetry.space_group_name_H-M   'P 1'
#
loop_
_entity.id
_entity.type
_entity.pdbx_description
1 polymer ?
#
loop_
_entity_poly.entity_id
_entity_poly.type
_entity_poly.pdbx_seq_one_letter_code
_entity_poly.pdbx_strand_id
1 'polypeptide(L)' 'MLIYTNKDKMKLIKGLESYRLKNKLSQRKLGEIVGVHYTTINEWERGKRKPNKIQTYNIMEFLKKHKID' A
#
# COMPACT_ATOMS: atom_id res chain seq x y z
N MET A 1 8.66 -12.63 -14.76
CA MET A 1 7.46 -11.89 -14.32
C MET A 1 7.20 -12.25 -12.87
N LEU A 2 7.37 -11.34 -11.91
CA LEU A 2 7.19 -11.67 -10.49
C LEU A 2 5.70 -11.92 -10.20
N ILE A 3 5.35 -13.16 -9.87
CA ILE A 3 4.00 -13.55 -9.46
C ILE A 3 3.91 -13.28 -7.96
N TYR A 4 3.38 -12.12 -7.56
CA TYR A 4 3.19 -11.80 -6.14
C TYR A 4 2.08 -12.66 -5.53
N THR A 5 2.42 -13.40 -4.48
CA THR A 5 1.45 -14.19 -3.74
C THR A 5 0.51 -13.28 -2.95
N ASN A 6 -0.62 -13.83 -2.51
CA ASN A 6 -1.53 -13.12 -1.61
C ASN A 6 -0.83 -12.67 -0.31
N LYS A 7 0.13 -13.46 0.18
CA LYS A 7 0.92 -13.15 1.37
C LYS A 7 1.82 -11.93 1.14
N ASP A 8 2.48 -11.86 -0.02
CA ASP A 8 3.35 -10.72 -0.37
C ASP A 8 2.55 -9.42 -0.45
N LYS A 9 1.36 -9.47 -1.04
CA LYS A 9 0.45 -8.32 -1.10
C LYS A 9 0.05 -7.83 0.29
N MET A 10 -0.25 -8.73 1.22
CA MET A 10 -0.57 -8.35 2.61
C MET A 10 0.62 -7.71 3.31
N LYS A 11 1.85 -8.22 3.09
CA LYS A 11 3.07 -7.61 3.63
C LYS A 11 3.26 -6.18 3.12
N LEU A 12 3.03 -5.94 1.83
CA LEU A 12 3.09 -4.61 1.23
C LEU A 12 2.04 -3.66 1.82
N ILE A 13 0.80 -4.11 2.00
CA ILE A 13 -0.24 -3.30 2.64
C ILE A 13 0.12 -2.96 4.08
N LYS A 14 0.68 -3.90 4.85
CA LYS A 14 1.14 -3.64 6.22
C LYS A 14 2.31 -2.66 6.29
N GLY A 15 3.22 -2.71 5.32
CA GLY A 15 4.27 -1.70 5.17
C GLY A 15 3.69 -0.32 4.87
N LEU A 16 2.69 -0.26 3.97
CA LEU A 16 2.01 0.98 3.60
C LEU A 16 1.25 1.61 4.78
N GLU A 17 0.53 0.81 5.55
CA GLU A 17 -0.16 1.21 6.78
C GLU A 17 0.85 1.75 7.82
N SER A 18 1.97 1.05 7.99
CA SER A 18 3.04 1.45 8.91
C SER A 18 3.67 2.79 8.53
N TYR A 19 3.96 3.00 7.23
CA TYR A 19 4.42 4.29 6.72
C TYR A 19 3.42 5.41 7.03
N ARG A 20 2.13 5.16 6.76
CA ARG A 20 1.06 6.13 6.99
C ARG A 20 1.02 6.58 8.44
N LEU A 21 1.05 5.63 9.38
CA LEU A 21 1.00 5.90 10.81
C LEU A 21 2.25 6.62 11.30
N LYS A 22 3.45 6.18 10.91
CA LYS A 22 4.72 6.84 11.27
C LYS A 22 4.77 8.31 10.82
N ASN A 23 4.21 8.60 9.65
CA ASN A 23 4.18 9.94 9.06
C ASN A 23 2.90 10.73 9.37
N LYS A 24 2.02 10.22 10.25
CA LYS A 24 0.75 10.86 10.66
C LYS A 24 -0.15 11.24 9.47
N LEU A 25 -0.16 10.41 8.43
CA LEU A 25 -0.93 10.65 7.23
C LEU A 25 -2.37 10.11 7.37
N SER A 26 -3.34 10.84 6.84
CA SER A 26 -4.69 10.31 6.64
C SER A 26 -4.71 9.30 5.49
N GLN A 27 -5.71 8.42 5.45
CA GLN A 27 -5.89 7.51 4.31
C GLN A 27 -6.08 8.27 2.99
N ARG A 28 -6.72 9.46 3.04
CA ARG A 28 -6.85 10.36 1.88
C ARG A 28 -5.49 10.85 1.41
N LYS A 29 -4.64 11.31 2.33
CA LYS A 29 -3.31 11.80 1.95
C LYS A 29 -2.42 10.69 1.41
N LEU A 30 -2.48 9.50 2.01
CA LEU A 30 -1.79 8.33 1.48
C LEU A 30 -2.28 7.97 0.07
N GLY A 31 -3.60 7.98 -0.14
CA GLY A 31 -4.21 7.71 -1.45
C GLY A 31 -3.69 8.67 -2.54
N GLU A 32 -3.65 9.96 -2.24
CA GLU A 32 -3.07 10.97 -3.14
C GLU A 32 -1.61 10.65 -3.50
N ILE A 33 -0.81 10.23 -2.51
CA ILE A 33 0.62 9.92 -2.70
C ILE A 33 0.83 8.67 -3.58
N VAL A 34 0.04 7.61 -3.38
CA VAL A 34 0.18 6.35 -4.13
C VAL A 34 -0.70 6.27 -5.38
N GLY A 35 -1.46 7.33 -5.66
CA GLY A 35 -2.29 7.45 -6.87
C GLY A 35 -3.57 6.62 -6.85
N VAL A 36 -4.22 6.47 -5.69
CA VAL A 36 -5.51 5.77 -5.55
C VAL A 36 -6.48 6.55 -4.68
N HIS A 37 -7.77 6.26 -4.79
CA HIS A 37 -8.78 6.88 -3.94
C HIS A 37 -8.67 6.40 -2.49
N TYR A 38 -9.04 7.25 -1.51
CA TYR A 38 -8.94 6.91 -0.08
C TYR A 38 -9.74 5.66 0.30
N THR A 39 -10.87 5.41 -0.36
CA THR A 39 -11.68 4.20 -0.12
C THR A 39 -10.91 2.93 -0.47
N THR A 40 -10.07 2.98 -1.50
CA THR A 40 -9.19 1.87 -1.89
C THR A 40 -8.16 1.56 -0.80
N ILE A 41 -7.55 2.60 -0.21
CA ILE A 41 -6.65 2.44 0.95
C ILE A 41 -7.40 1.80 2.12
N ASN A 42 -8.59 2.32 2.46
CA ASN A 42 -9.41 1.78 3.54
C ASN A 42 -9.78 0.30 3.33
N GLU A 43 -10.16 -0.09 2.11
CA GLU A 43 -10.46 -1.49 1.78
C GLU A 43 -9.23 -2.40 1.92
N TRP A 44 -8.04 -1.92 1.55
CA TRP A 44 -6.80 -2.65 1.70
C TRP A 44 -6.40 -2.84 3.16
N GLU A 45 -6.40 -1.76 3.95
CA GLU A 45 -6.04 -1.81 5.38
C GLU A 45 -7.01 -2.72 6.16
N ARG A 46 -8.29 -2.76 5.77
CA ARG A 46 -9.31 -3.65 6.34
C ARG A 46 -9.31 -5.07 5.77
N GLY A 47 -8.44 -5.36 4.80
CA GLY A 47 -8.37 -6.67 4.13
C GLY A 47 -9.60 -7.03 3.28
N LYS A 48 -10.50 -6.07 3.02
CA LYS A 48 -11.70 -6.28 2.18
C LYS A 48 -11.34 -6.49 0.71
N ARG A 49 -10.26 -5.86 0.25
CA ARG A 49 -9.77 -5.95 -1.12
C ARG A 49 -8.24 -6.03 -1.14
N LYS A 50 -7.71 -6.69 -2.15
CA LYS A 50 -6.26 -6.75 -2.41
C LYS A 50 -5.89 -5.85 -3.60
N PRO A 51 -4.67 -5.26 -3.61
CA PRO A 51 -4.21 -4.50 -4.75
C PRO A 51 -4.09 -5.39 -6.00
N ASN A 52 -4.42 -4.81 -7.16
CA ASN A 52 -4.16 -5.41 -8.46
C ASN A 52 -2.65 -5.36 -8.79
N LYS A 53 -2.25 -5.87 -9.96
CA LYS A 53 -0.83 -5.95 -10.34
C LYS A 53 -0.15 -4.56 -10.37
N ILE A 54 -0.79 -3.57 -10.98
CA ILE A 54 -0.26 -2.20 -11.10
C ILE A 54 -0.15 -1.55 -9.72
N GLN A 55 -1.19 -1.68 -8.90
CA GLN A 55 -1.20 -1.16 -7.54
C GLN A 55 -0.13 -1.82 -6.66
N THR A 56 0.05 -3.14 -6.79
CA THR A 56 1.10 -3.88 -6.08
C THR A 56 2.49 -3.35 -6.43
N TYR A 57 2.74 -3.11 -7.72
CA TYR A 57 3.98 -2.52 -8.20
C TYR A 57 4.20 -1.10 -7.65
N ASN A 58 3.19 -0.23 -7.73
CA ASN A 58 3.28 1.14 -7.22
C ASN A 58 3.57 1.18 -5.72
N ILE A 59 2.90 0.33 -4.93
CA ILE A 59 3.15 0.23 -3.48
C ILE A 59 4.58 -0.24 -3.22
N MET A 60 5.06 -1.24 -3.94
CA MET A 60 6.42 -1.74 -3.79
C MET A 60 7.46 -0.64 -4.07
N GLU A 61 7.34 0.05 -5.21
CA GLU A 61 8.28 1.12 -5.57
C GLU A 61 8.21 2.29 -4.59
N PHE A 62 7.00 2.63 -4.14
CA PHE A 62 6.78 3.62 -3.10
C PHE A 62 7.52 3.27 -1.80
N LEU A 63 7.36 2.03 -1.31
CA LEU A 63 7.98 1.58 -0.06
C LEU A 63 9.51 1.47 -0.17
N LYS A 64 10.04 1.02 -1.32
CA LYS A 64 11.49 1.01 -1.58
C LYS A 64 12.09 2.41 -1.51
N LYS A 65 11.42 3.40 -2.10
CA LYS A 65 11.88 4.80 -2.10
C LYS A 65 11.93 5.41 -0.70
N HIS A 66 11.06 4.96 0.20
CA HIS A 66 10.90 5.54 1.54
C HIS A 66 11.49 4.69 2.66
N LYS A 67 12.44 3.79 2.34
CA LYS A 67 13.24 2.97 3.27
C LYS A 67 12.45 2.51 4.50
N ILE A 68 11.47 1.65 4.30
CA ILE A 68 11.07 0.76 5.39
C ILE A 68 12.08 -0.39 5.39
N ASP A 69 13.11 -0.26 6.23
CA ASP A 69 13.98 -1.37 6.64
C ASP A 69 13.15 -2.48 7.32
#